data_AF-A0A2C9LAJ0-F1
#
_entry.id   AF-A0A2C9LAJ0-F1
#
_cell.length_a   1.000
_cell.length_b   1.000
_cell.length_c   1.000
_cell.angle_alpha   90.00
_cell.angle_beta   90.00
_cell.angle_gamma   90.00
#
_symmetry.space_group_name_H-M   'P 1'
#
loop_
_entity.id
_entity.type
_entity.pdbx_description
1 polymer ?
#
loop_
_entity_poly.entity_id
_entity_poly.type
_entity_poly.pdbx_seq_one_letter_code
_entity_poly.pdbx_strand_id
1 'polypeptide(L)'
;MVVTKHKDDEFSSSSNYAMFDGADPVVDFSNFYKDNDTIVDEDLVLWITCGMHHIPHTEDLPVTPAVGNHLSFFLMPYNYFEDEPSSHSGDTIYQRNQEGSHETKKGGQCIIPPVTLEEDLQRNPDMVLETFRTGYAHG
;
A
#
# COMPACT_ATOMS: atom_id res chain seq x y z
N MET A 1 5.09 4.35 -19.56
CA MET A 1 5.39 3.01 -19.00
C MET A 1 5.73 2.10 -20.16
N VAL A 2 6.77 1.29 -20.02
CA VAL A 2 7.23 0.31 -21.02
C VAL A 2 7.59 -0.98 -20.29
N VAL A 3 7.37 -2.13 -20.93
CA VAL A 3 7.77 -3.44 -20.43
C VAL A 3 8.74 -4.05 -21.44
N THR A 4 9.89 -4.52 -20.97
CA THR A 4 10.90 -5.16 -21.81
C THR A 4 11.29 -6.51 -21.20
N LYS A 5 11.83 -7.40 -22.03
CA LYS A 5 12.50 -8.61 -21.55
C LYS A 5 13.78 -8.21 -20.83
N HIS A 6 14.09 -8.87 -19.71
CA HIS A 6 15.34 -8.62 -18.98
C HIS A 6 16.57 -9.06 -19.81
N LYS A 7 17.58 -8.19 -19.88
CA LYS A 7 18.88 -8.47 -20.48
C LYS A 7 19.99 -7.82 -19.65
N ASP A 8 21.10 -8.54 -19.48
CA ASP A 8 22.21 -8.10 -18.62
C ASP A 8 22.88 -6.80 -19.12
N ASP A 9 22.80 -6.50 -20.41
CA ASP A 9 23.32 -5.29 -21.05
C ASP A 9 22.35 -4.09 -21.00
N GLU A 10 21.09 -4.30 -20.61
CA GLU A 10 20.04 -3.26 -20.51
C GLU A 10 19.81 -2.80 -19.05
N PHE A 11 20.89 -2.71 -18.26
CA PHE A 11 20.81 -2.46 -16.81
C PHE A 11 20.26 -1.07 -16.41
N SER A 12 20.44 -0.05 -17.25
CA SER A 12 19.99 1.32 -16.96
C SER A 12 19.33 1.95 -18.18
N SER A 13 18.28 2.76 -17.96
CA SER A 13 17.57 3.47 -19.03
C SER A 13 18.27 4.74 -19.51
N SER A 14 19.37 5.14 -18.87
CA SER A 14 20.11 6.34 -19.21
C SER A 14 21.58 6.22 -18.79
N SER A 15 22.35 7.27 -19.02
CA SER A 15 23.74 7.39 -18.60
C SER A 15 24.04 8.82 -18.19
N ASN A 16 25.00 9.02 -17.28
CA ASN A 16 25.46 10.35 -16.89
C ASN A 16 25.97 11.17 -18.08
N TYR A 17 26.39 10.51 -19.17
CA TYR A 17 26.89 11.18 -20.37
C TYR A 17 25.77 11.72 -21.29
N ALA A 18 24.53 11.24 -21.13
CA ALA A 18 23.38 11.68 -21.93
C ALA A 18 23.04 13.17 -21.70
N MET A 19 23.54 13.78 -20.61
CA MET A 19 23.38 15.21 -20.37
C MET A 19 24.23 16.08 -21.31
N PHE A 20 25.30 15.52 -21.89
CA PHE A 20 26.23 16.26 -22.75
C PHE A 20 25.92 16.10 -24.23
N ASP A 21 25.36 14.95 -24.62
CA ASP A 21 24.85 14.71 -25.96
C ASP A 21 23.53 13.93 -25.87
N GLY A 22 22.43 14.64 -26.12
CA GLY A 22 21.09 14.07 -26.16
C GLY A 22 20.67 13.60 -27.55
N ALA A 23 21.43 13.92 -28.61
CA ALA A 23 21.12 13.49 -29.96
C ALA A 23 21.68 12.08 -30.24
N ASP A 24 22.86 11.78 -29.69
CA ASP A 24 23.49 10.45 -29.74
C ASP A 24 23.96 10.01 -28.34
N PRO A 25 23.03 9.65 -27.44
CA PRO A 25 23.38 9.27 -26.07
C PRO A 25 24.04 7.87 -26.03
N VAL A 26 24.96 7.67 -25.08
CA VAL A 26 25.62 6.37 -24.83
C VAL A 26 24.61 5.25 -24.55
N VAL A 27 23.47 5.59 -23.95
CA VAL A 27 22.35 4.66 -23.69
C VAL A 27 21.09 5.26 -24.29
N ASP A 28 20.57 4.64 -25.34
CA ASP A 28 19.29 4.97 -25.95
C ASP A 28 18.22 3.95 -25.54
N PHE A 29 17.37 4.35 -24.59
CA PHE A 29 16.26 3.54 -24.09
C PHE A 29 15.31 3.07 -25.19
N SER A 30 15.21 3.79 -26.31
CA SER A 30 14.32 3.39 -27.39
C SER A 30 14.73 2.07 -28.03
N ASN A 31 15.99 1.67 -27.93
CA ASN A 31 16.47 0.40 -28.46
C ASN A 31 15.93 -0.81 -27.67
N PHE A 32 15.57 -0.65 -26.40
CA PHE A 32 15.14 -1.76 -25.53
C PHE A 32 13.76 -2.34 -25.91
N TYR A 33 12.97 -1.61 -26.70
CA TYR A 33 11.66 -2.07 -27.17
C TYR A 33 11.50 -2.08 -28.70
N LYS A 34 12.50 -1.59 -29.45
CA LYS A 34 12.49 -1.57 -30.92
C LYS A 34 12.77 -2.93 -31.54
N ASP A 35 13.48 -3.79 -30.80
CA ASP A 35 13.77 -5.17 -31.20
C ASP A 35 12.54 -6.08 -31.26
N ASN A 36 11.44 -5.67 -30.60
CA ASN A 36 10.16 -6.38 -30.58
C ASN A 36 10.31 -7.82 -30.07
N ASP A 37 11.10 -8.00 -29.01
CA ASP A 37 11.23 -9.26 -28.29
C ASP A 37 9.88 -9.73 -27.71
N THR A 38 9.70 -11.04 -27.62
CA THR A 38 8.54 -11.62 -26.93
C THR A 38 8.61 -11.33 -25.43
N ILE A 39 7.46 -11.02 -24.84
CA ILE A 39 7.29 -10.74 -23.40
C ILE A 39 6.45 -11.81 -22.69
N VAL A 40 6.04 -12.87 -23.41
CA VAL A 40 5.19 -13.94 -22.86
C VAL A 40 6.07 -14.96 -22.15
N ASP A 41 5.78 -15.22 -20.87
CA ASP A 41 6.49 -16.19 -20.02
C ASP A 41 8.01 -15.97 -19.93
N GLU A 42 8.43 -14.70 -19.95
CA GLU A 42 9.82 -14.27 -19.85
C GLU A 42 10.10 -13.57 -18.52
N ASP A 43 11.38 -13.35 -18.22
CA ASP A 43 11.80 -12.41 -17.17
C ASP A 43 11.60 -10.97 -17.68
N LEU A 44 10.83 -10.17 -16.94
CA LEU A 44 10.34 -8.86 -17.39
C LEU A 44 10.82 -7.73 -16.51
N VAL A 45 11.16 -6.62 -17.15
CA VAL A 45 11.49 -5.35 -16.49
C VAL A 45 10.40 -4.33 -16.77
N LEU A 46 9.87 -3.71 -15.71
CA LEU A 46 8.88 -2.65 -15.79
C LEU A 46 9.55 -1.27 -15.65
N TRP A 47 9.52 -0.48 -16.72
CA TRP A 47 10.05 0.89 -16.75
C TRP A 47 8.92 1.90 -16.56
N ILE A 48 8.95 2.62 -15.44
CA ILE A 48 7.92 3.60 -15.05
C ILE A 48 8.48 5.02 -15.17
N THR A 49 7.71 5.91 -15.80
CA THR A 49 8.00 7.34 -15.84
C THR A 49 6.92 8.07 -15.06
N CYS A 50 7.30 8.75 -13.99
CA CYS A 50 6.43 9.66 -13.25
C CYS A 50 6.95 11.09 -13.45
N GLY A 51 6.06 12.05 -13.70
CA GLY A 51 6.44 13.44 -13.90
C GLY A 51 5.31 14.40 -13.59
N MET A 52 5.64 15.67 -13.45
CA MET A 52 4.69 16.77 -13.27
C MET A 52 4.98 17.89 -14.26
N HIS A 53 3.93 18.57 -14.70
CA HIS A 53 4.08 19.84 -15.39
C HIS A 53 4.06 20.97 -14.36
N HIS A 54 5.24 21.46 -13.96
CA HIS A 54 5.36 22.49 -12.93
C HIS A 54 5.36 23.88 -13.57
N ILE A 55 4.29 24.65 -13.33
CA ILE A 55 4.21 26.08 -13.64
C ILE A 55 4.45 26.84 -12.33
N PRO A 56 5.61 27.49 -12.14
CA PRO A 56 5.91 28.15 -10.88
C PRO A 56 4.93 29.27 -10.54
N HIS A 57 4.59 29.37 -9.25
CA HIS A 57 3.71 30.42 -8.72
C HIS A 57 4.24 31.00 -7.40
N THR A 58 3.56 32.01 -6.84
CA THR A 58 4.07 32.79 -5.70
C THR A 58 4.33 31.96 -4.44
N GLU A 59 3.57 30.89 -4.24
CA GLU A 59 3.65 29.98 -3.12
C GLU A 59 4.86 29.03 -3.22
N ASP A 60 5.58 29.01 -4.35
CA ASP A 60 6.87 28.30 -4.49
C ASP A 60 8.06 29.06 -3.88
N LEU A 61 7.84 30.25 -3.31
CA LEU A 61 8.89 31.03 -2.65
C LEU A 61 8.90 30.79 -1.14
N PRO A 62 10.09 30.62 -0.51
CA PRO A 62 11.44 30.58 -1.08
C PRO A 62 11.84 29.19 -1.64
N VAL A 63 10.99 28.20 -1.45
CA VAL A 63 11.21 26.81 -1.87
C VAL A 63 9.87 26.21 -2.30
N THR A 64 9.88 25.43 -3.37
CA THR A 64 8.70 24.68 -3.81
C THR A 64 8.22 23.74 -2.71
N PRO A 65 6.94 23.82 -2.30
CA PRO A 65 6.41 22.96 -1.26
C PRO A 65 6.36 21.51 -1.73
N ALA A 66 6.65 20.57 -0.83
CA ALA A 66 6.47 19.14 -1.12
C ALA A 66 4.99 18.76 -1.27
N VAL A 67 4.10 19.44 -0.53
CA VAL A 67 2.67 19.16 -0.51
C VAL A 67 2.07 19.38 -1.89
N GLY A 68 1.39 18.35 -2.42
CA GLY A 68 0.78 18.40 -3.75
C GLY A 68 1.74 18.10 -4.91
N ASN A 69 3.05 18.11 -4.65
CA ASN A 69 4.11 17.78 -5.61
C ASN A 69 4.58 16.32 -5.48
N HIS A 70 3.69 15.44 -5.03
CA HIS A 70 3.99 14.02 -4.84
C HIS A 70 3.74 13.25 -6.14
N LEU A 71 4.70 12.40 -6.51
CA LEU A 71 4.57 11.44 -7.59
C LEU A 71 4.69 10.04 -6.99
N SER A 72 3.72 9.17 -7.25
CA SER A 72 3.70 7.81 -6.72
C SER A 72 3.18 6.82 -7.75
N PHE A 73 3.55 5.56 -7.56
CA PHE A 73 2.96 4.41 -8.21
C PHE A 73 2.81 3.30 -7.16
N PHE A 74 1.94 2.34 -7.41
CA PHE A 74 1.66 1.26 -6.47
C PHE A 74 1.79 -0.08 -7.18
N LEU A 75 2.52 -1.01 -6.56
CA LEU A 75 2.49 -2.42 -6.90
C LEU A 75 1.56 -3.10 -5.90
N MET A 76 0.38 -3.48 -6.36
CA MET A 76 -0.62 -4.14 -5.54
C MET A 76 -0.76 -5.60 -5.98
N PRO A 77 -0.77 -6.55 -5.04
CA PRO A 77 -1.06 -7.95 -5.37
C PRO A 77 -2.42 -8.06 -6.07
N TYR A 78 -2.47 -8.80 -7.18
CA TYR A 78 -3.72 -9.10 -7.90
C TYR A 78 -3.79 -10.60 -8.15
N ASN A 79 -4.70 -11.28 -7.44
CA ASN A 79 -4.81 -12.75 -7.43
C ASN A 79 -3.49 -13.47 -7.09
N TYR A 80 -2.62 -12.83 -6.30
CA TYR A 80 -1.33 -13.40 -5.89
C TYR A 80 -1.43 -14.22 -4.61
N PHE A 81 -2.28 -13.81 -3.68
CA PHE A 81 -2.55 -14.49 -2.41
C PHE A 81 -3.96 -15.11 -2.43
N GLU A 82 -4.17 -16.16 -1.63
CA GLU A 82 -5.50 -16.79 -1.46
C GLU A 82 -6.47 -15.89 -0.70
N ASP A 83 -5.96 -15.08 0.22
CA ASP A 83 -6.69 -14.15 1.06
C ASP A 83 -5.88 -12.88 1.35
N GLU A 84 -6.47 -11.94 2.09
CA GLU A 84 -5.81 -10.68 2.43
C GLU A 84 -4.64 -10.93 3.39
N PRO A 85 -3.38 -10.62 3.01
CA PRO A 85 -2.22 -10.92 3.86
C PRO A 85 -2.20 -10.11 5.16
N SER A 86 -2.90 -8.97 5.21
CA SER A 86 -2.96 -8.12 6.41
C SER A 86 -3.79 -8.75 7.54
N SER A 87 -4.70 -9.67 7.21
CA SER A 87 -5.59 -10.32 8.19
C SER A 87 -4.84 -11.11 9.27
N HIS A 88 -3.63 -11.56 8.94
CA HIS A 88 -2.72 -12.29 9.84
C HIS A 88 -1.80 -11.37 10.65
N SER A 89 -1.98 -10.04 10.56
CA SER A 89 -1.19 -9.09 11.35
C SER A 89 -1.45 -9.27 12.84
N GLY A 90 -0.38 -9.32 13.63
CA GLY A 90 -0.45 -9.35 15.09
C GLY A 90 -0.98 -8.06 15.72
N ASP A 91 -1.00 -6.97 14.94
CA ASP A 91 -1.51 -5.66 15.37
C ASP A 91 -3.03 -5.53 15.13
N THR A 92 -3.67 -6.56 14.58
CA THR A 92 -5.12 -6.58 14.34
C THR A 92 -5.89 -6.61 15.65
N ILE A 93 -6.77 -5.63 15.85
CA ILE A 93 -7.70 -5.57 16.98
C ILE A 93 -9.05 -6.11 16.53
N TYR A 94 -9.54 -7.15 17.22
CA TYR A 94 -10.88 -7.68 17.03
C TYR A 94 -11.73 -7.41 18.27
N GLN A 95 -12.81 -6.65 18.10
CA GLN A 95 -13.80 -6.43 19.16
C GLN A 95 -15.11 -7.12 18.80
N ARG A 96 -15.60 -7.96 19.71
CA ARG A 96 -16.96 -8.51 19.65
C ARG A 96 -17.81 -7.87 20.74
N ASN A 97 -18.91 -7.22 20.34
CA ASN A 97 -19.94 -6.84 21.30
C ASN A 97 -20.57 -8.11 21.87
N GLN A 98 -20.45 -8.33 23.18
CA GLN A 98 -21.27 -9.33 23.84
C GLN A 98 -22.67 -8.76 23.98
N GLU A 99 -23.66 -9.34 23.30
CA GLU A 99 -25.07 -9.16 23.65
C GLU A 99 -25.37 -9.92 24.96
N GLY A 100 -24.69 -9.51 26.04
CA GLY A 100 -25.09 -9.80 27.40
C GLY A 100 -25.86 -8.59 27.89
N SER A 101 -27.18 -8.62 27.74
CA SER A 101 -28.08 -7.65 28.36
C SER A 101 -27.81 -7.60 29.87
N HIS A 102 -26.95 -6.68 30.30
CA HIS A 102 -26.78 -6.35 31.71
C HIS A 102 -28.03 -5.61 32.16
N GLU A 103 -29.12 -6.35 32.38
CA GLU A 103 -30.33 -5.84 32.99
C GLU A 103 -30.02 -5.48 34.45
N THR A 104 -29.80 -4.20 34.73
CA THR A 104 -29.77 -3.76 36.13
C THR A 104 -31.21 -3.46 36.55
N LYS A 105 -31.81 -4.35 37.34
CA LYS A 105 -33.15 -4.11 37.89
C LYS A 105 -33.08 -3.10 39.04
N LYS A 106 -33.43 -1.84 38.76
CA LYS A 106 -33.70 -0.83 39.80
C LYS A 106 -35.21 -0.64 39.89
N GLY A 107 -35.81 -0.99 41.03
CA GLY A 107 -37.24 -0.75 41.27
C GLY A 107 -38.20 -1.54 40.37
N GLY A 108 -37.78 -2.69 39.82
CA GLY A 108 -38.63 -3.54 38.97
C GLY A 108 -38.56 -3.24 37.46
N GLN A 109 -37.78 -2.23 37.04
CA GLN A 109 -37.60 -1.90 35.63
C GLN A 109 -36.20 -2.33 35.15
N CYS A 110 -36.15 -3.02 34.00
CA CYS A 110 -34.90 -3.36 33.33
C CYS A 110 -34.35 -2.11 32.67
N ILE A 111 -33.17 -1.68 33.11
CA ILE A 111 -32.41 -0.60 32.48
C ILE A 111 -31.17 -1.24 31.87
N ILE A 112 -31.05 -1.14 30.55
CA ILE A 112 -29.81 -1.44 29.84
C ILE A 112 -28.97 -0.16 29.92
N PRO A 113 -27.86 -0.15 30.67
CA PRO A 113 -26.97 1.01 30.65
C PRO A 113 -26.40 1.19 29.24
N PRO A 114 -26.20 2.43 28.76
CA PRO A 114 -25.47 2.66 27.53
C PRO A 114 -24.03 2.18 27.75
N VAL A 115 -23.67 1.06 27.14
CA VAL A 115 -22.33 0.51 27.24
C VAL A 115 -21.44 1.25 26.24
N THR A 116 -20.45 1.99 26.72
CA THR A 116 -19.41 2.61 25.88
C THR A 116 -18.15 1.76 25.90
N LEU A 117 -17.37 1.83 24.81
CA LEU A 117 -16.12 1.10 24.63
C LEU A 117 -15.15 1.29 25.80
N GLU A 118 -15.07 2.51 26.33
CA GLU A 118 -14.19 2.86 27.44
C GLU A 118 -14.58 2.18 28.76
N GLU A 119 -15.87 2.05 29.06
CA GLU A 119 -16.34 1.37 30.28
C GLU A 119 -16.09 -0.14 30.22
N ASP A 120 -16.21 -0.70 29.03
CA ASP A 120 -15.98 -2.11 28.73
C ASP A 120 -14.49 -2.48 28.83
N LEU A 121 -13.60 -1.62 28.31
CA LEU A 121 -12.15 -1.74 28.45
C LEU A 121 -11.67 -1.60 29.91
N GLN A 122 -12.29 -0.71 30.70
CA GLN A 122 -11.95 -0.55 32.12
C GLN A 122 -12.36 -1.77 32.96
N ARG A 123 -13.44 -2.46 32.58
CA ARG A 123 -13.93 -3.65 33.29
C ARG A 123 -13.21 -4.91 32.91
N ASN A 124 -12.98 -5.13 31.61
CA ASN A 124 -12.27 -6.29 31.12
C ASN A 124 -11.33 -5.88 29.96
N PRO A 125 -10.08 -5.52 30.26
CA PRO A 125 -9.12 -5.15 29.22
C PRO A 125 -8.85 -6.31 28.24
N ASP A 126 -9.06 -7.56 28.68
CA ASP A 126 -8.86 -8.75 27.85
C ASP A 126 -9.99 -8.96 26.81
N MET A 127 -11.12 -8.22 26.91
CA MET A 127 -12.23 -8.30 25.95
C MET A 127 -11.88 -7.72 24.58
N VAL A 128 -10.93 -6.79 24.52
CA VAL A 128 -10.46 -6.16 23.28
C VAL A 128 -9.13 -6.77 22.80
N LEU A 129 -8.45 -7.51 23.69
CA LEU A 129 -7.15 -8.14 23.43
C LEU A 129 -7.29 -9.62 23.07
N GLU A 130 -8.27 -9.99 22.22
CA GLU A 130 -8.12 -11.24 21.46
C GLU A 130 -7.18 -10.98 20.28
N THR A 131 -5.90 -10.81 20.58
CA THR A 131 -4.83 -10.90 19.57
C THR A 131 -4.56 -12.38 19.30
N PHE A 132 -4.59 -12.74 18.02
CA PHE A 132 -4.49 -14.12 17.51
C PHE A 132 -5.70 -15.00 17.79
N ARG A 133 -6.54 -15.19 16.77
CA ARG A 133 -7.39 -16.39 16.71
C ARG A 133 -6.49 -17.63 16.75
N THR A 134 -6.44 -18.30 17.89
CA THR A 134 -6.09 -19.72 17.99
C THR A 134 -7.24 -20.59 17.44
N GLY A 135 -7.70 -20.28 16.22
CA GLY A 135 -8.95 -20.80 15.68
C GLY A 135 -8.98 -21.08 14.17
N TYR A 136 -7.89 -20.82 13.43
CA TYR A 136 -7.73 -21.39 12.08
C TYR A 136 -7.02 -22.76 12.19
N ALA A 137 -7.71 -23.69 12.86
CA ALA A 137 -7.44 -25.12 12.75
C ALA A 137 -8.67 -25.75 12.08
N HIS A 138 -8.76 -25.58 10.76
CA HIS A 138 -9.67 -26.36 9.93
C HIS A 138 -8.91 -26.87 8.71
N GLY A 139 -8.70 -28.19 8.69
CA GLY A 139 -8.53 -29.00 7.48
C GLY A 139 -7.15 -28.97 6.84
#